data_AF-A0A973RWF9-F1
#
_entry.id   AF-A0A973RWF9-F1
#
_cell.length_a   1.000
_cell.length_b   1.000
_cell.length_c   1.000
_cell.angle_alpha   90.00
_cell.angle_beta   90.00
_cell.angle_gamma   90.00
#
_symmetry.space_group_name_H-M   'P 1'
#
loop_
_entity.id
_entity.type
_entity.pdbx_description
1 polymer ?
#
loop_
_entity_poly.entity_id
_entity_poly.type
_entity_poly.pdbx_seq_one_letter_code
_entity_poly.pdbx_strand_id
1 'polypeptide(L)'
;MTIDINSSNRIPLPGGAWADLRPATDITERHRRPIRKLSTGLLSHADFAAAVAEMQTSGKDPKNLSPDEQMRVAAGMGSAFDDLEAIQDLLVVAAVRGWSFDAVPITVDGLLDLPGQALDALRAAVAPYQGALNPNLTEPSPDPASPTEPSSA
;
A
#
# COMPACT_ATOMS: atom_id res chain seq x y z
N MET A 1 -1.54 -14.42 -8.37
CA MET A 1 -2.90 -14.76 -7.92
C MET A 1 -3.67 -13.46 -7.79
N THR A 2 -4.76 -13.26 -8.52
CA THR A 2 -5.57 -12.04 -8.42
C THR A 2 -6.64 -12.29 -7.35
N ILE A 3 -6.57 -11.56 -6.23
CA ILE A 3 -7.54 -11.68 -5.14
C ILE A 3 -8.72 -10.74 -5.42
N ASP A 4 -9.95 -11.24 -5.31
CA ASP A 4 -11.14 -10.40 -5.35
C ASP A 4 -11.33 -9.70 -4.00
N ILE A 5 -10.99 -8.41 -3.94
CA ILE A 5 -11.09 -7.62 -2.71
C ILE A 5 -12.54 -7.39 -2.25
N ASN A 6 -13.56 -7.75 -3.03
CA ASN A 6 -14.97 -7.56 -2.68
C ASN A 6 -15.59 -8.79 -2.01
N SER A 7 -14.86 -9.91 -1.93
CA SER A 7 -15.30 -11.13 -1.27
C SER A 7 -14.39 -11.51 -0.09
N SER A 8 -14.88 -12.38 0.80
CA SER A 8 -14.01 -13.02 1.78
C SER A 8 -13.10 -14.01 1.06
N ASN A 9 -11.81 -14.00 1.37
CA ASN A 9 -10.82 -14.87 0.72
C ASN A 9 -9.94 -15.53 1.76
N ARG A 10 -9.74 -16.85 1.67
CA ARG A 10 -8.65 -17.52 2.37
C ARG A 10 -7.46 -17.63 1.43
N ILE A 11 -6.31 -17.12 1.85
CA ILE A 11 -5.06 -17.22 1.11
C ILE A 11 -4.11 -18.21 1.80
N PRO A 12 -3.39 -19.05 1.03
CA PRO A 12 -2.29 -19.84 1.58
C PRO A 12 -1.09 -18.94 1.85
N LEU A 13 -0.36 -19.21 2.93
CA LEU A 13 0.91 -18.60 3.28
C LEU A 13 2.02 -19.65 3.30
N PRO A 14 3.31 -19.25 3.19
CA PRO A 14 4.44 -20.16 3.31
C PRO A 14 4.38 -21.03 4.58
N GLY A 15 4.91 -22.25 4.49
CA GLY A 15 4.93 -23.19 5.62
C GLY A 15 3.58 -23.84 5.93
N GLY A 16 2.60 -23.75 5.02
CA GLY A 16 1.25 -24.33 5.23
C GLY A 16 0.34 -23.46 6.10
N ALA A 17 0.78 -22.25 6.45
CA ALA A 17 -0.03 -21.25 7.14
C ALA A 17 -1.14 -20.70 6.22
N TRP A 18 -2.09 -19.97 6.79
CA TRP A 18 -3.17 -19.33 6.03
C TRP A 18 -3.60 -18.01 6.68
N ALA A 19 -4.21 -17.14 5.87
CA ALA A 19 -4.91 -15.94 6.35
C ALA A 19 -6.27 -15.80 5.66
N ASP A 20 -7.26 -15.35 6.44
CA ASP A 20 -8.59 -14.98 5.96
C ASP A 20 -8.64 -13.46 5.81
N LEU A 21 -8.89 -13.01 4.58
CA LEU A 21 -9.08 -11.60 4.24
C LEU A 21 -10.57 -11.26 4.23
N ARG A 22 -10.91 -10.12 4.83
CA ARG A 22 -12.26 -9.55 4.78
C ARG A 22 -12.46 -8.73 3.50
N PRO A 23 -13.69 -8.65 2.97
CA PRO A 23 -14.03 -7.73 1.89
C PRO A 23 -13.61 -6.28 2.21
N ALA A 24 -13.20 -5.53 1.21
CA ALA A 24 -12.89 -4.11 1.34
C ALA A 24 -14.10 -3.29 1.84
N THR A 25 -15.33 -3.74 1.55
CA THR A 25 -16.57 -3.15 2.06
C THR A 25 -16.74 -3.29 3.57
N ASP A 26 -16.10 -4.30 4.19
CA ASP A 26 -16.17 -4.56 5.62
C ASP A 26 -15.10 -3.77 6.40
N ILE A 27 -14.20 -3.06 5.69
CA ILE A 27 -13.14 -2.27 6.30
C ILE A 27 -13.68 -0.91 6.73
N THR A 28 -13.85 -0.78 8.04
CA THR A 28 -14.42 0.43 8.66
C THR A 28 -13.50 1.64 8.62
N GLU A 29 -14.06 2.83 8.84
CA GLU A 29 -13.31 4.10 8.93
C GLU A 29 -12.24 4.11 10.03
N ARG A 30 -12.38 3.27 11.07
CA ARG A 30 -11.35 3.09 12.10
C ARG A 30 -10.03 2.60 11.49
N HIS A 31 -10.08 1.75 10.47
CA HIS A 31 -8.91 1.27 9.74
C HIS A 31 -8.50 2.24 8.63
N ARG A 32 -9.48 2.83 7.92
CA ARG A 32 -9.20 3.71 6.77
C ARG A 32 -8.52 5.02 7.15
N ARG A 33 -8.89 5.64 8.28
CA ARG A 33 -8.36 6.94 8.69
C ARG A 33 -6.85 6.95 8.92
N PRO A 34 -6.25 6.01 9.68
CA PRO A 34 -4.79 5.92 9.83
C PRO A 34 -4.06 5.77 8.48
N ILE A 35 -4.55 4.89 7.60
CA ILE A 35 -3.97 4.67 6.26
C ILE A 35 -4.01 5.96 5.44
N ARG A 36 -5.16 6.65 5.39
CA ARG A 36 -5.31 7.93 4.66
C ARG A 36 -4.40 9.01 5.24
N LYS A 37 -4.26 9.08 6.57
CA LYS A 37 -3.41 10.08 7.24
C LYS A 37 -1.95 9.90 6.81
N LEU A 38 -1.40 8.70 6.92
CA LEU A 38 -0.03 8.41 6.49
C LEU A 38 0.15 8.62 4.99
N SER A 39 -0.82 8.18 4.19
CA SER A 39 -0.74 8.35 2.74
C SER A 39 -0.77 9.81 2.29
N THR A 40 -1.50 10.67 3.00
CA THR A 40 -1.48 12.12 2.76
C THR A 40 -0.17 12.74 3.22
N GLY A 41 0.38 12.25 4.34
CA GLY A 41 1.74 12.59 4.79
C GLY A 41 2.77 12.25 3.73
N LEU A 42 2.71 11.05 3.16
CA LEU A 42 3.60 10.56 2.11
C LEU A 42 3.66 11.51 0.89
N LEU A 43 2.51 12.05 0.47
CA LEU A 43 2.43 13.03 -0.62
C LEU A 43 3.13 14.36 -0.32
N SER A 44 3.41 14.65 0.95
CA SER A 44 4.16 15.83 1.37
C SER A 44 5.68 15.63 1.41
N HIS A 45 6.17 14.39 1.25
CA HIS A 45 7.61 14.12 1.16
C HIS A 45 8.13 14.47 -0.24
N ALA A 46 9.03 15.45 -0.31
CA ALA A 46 9.68 15.84 -1.57
C ALA A 46 10.45 14.67 -2.21
N ASP A 47 11.09 13.86 -1.39
CA ASP A 47 11.84 12.66 -1.81
C ASP A 47 10.92 11.61 -2.47
N PHE A 48 9.73 11.42 -1.91
CA PHE A 48 8.71 10.54 -2.49
C PHE A 48 8.21 11.07 -3.84
N ALA A 49 7.89 12.37 -3.91
CA ALA A 49 7.44 13.00 -5.16
C ALA A 49 8.51 12.90 -6.26
N ALA A 50 9.79 13.10 -5.91
CA ALA A 50 10.91 12.95 -6.84
C ALA A 50 11.06 11.51 -7.34
N ALA A 51 10.99 10.51 -6.45
CA ALA A 51 11.05 9.10 -6.81
C ALA A 51 9.88 8.67 -7.71
N VAL A 52 8.66 9.15 -7.44
CA VAL A 52 7.48 8.89 -8.28
C VAL A 52 7.63 9.54 -9.66
N ALA A 53 8.13 10.78 -9.73
CA ALA A 53 8.37 11.46 -11.00
C ALA A 53 9.46 10.76 -11.84
N GLU A 54 10.55 10.30 -11.21
CA GLU A 54 11.59 9.51 -11.87
C GLU A 54 11.02 8.19 -12.44
N MET A 55 10.20 7.49 -11.66
CA MET A 55 9.52 6.28 -12.10
C MET A 55 8.60 6.53 -13.30
N GLN A 56 7.79 7.59 -13.26
CA GLN A 56 6.90 7.95 -14.36
C GLN A 56 7.66 8.30 -15.64
N THR A 57 8.75 9.08 -15.53
CA THR A 57 9.59 9.47 -16.68
C THR A 57 10.37 8.30 -17.27
N SER A 58 10.75 7.33 -16.44
CA SER A 58 11.45 6.11 -16.91
C SER A 58 10.55 5.19 -17.75
N GLY A 59 9.23 5.35 -17.67
CA GLY A 59 8.24 4.49 -18.34
C GLY A 59 8.27 3.03 -17.88
N LYS A 60 9.01 2.72 -16.80
CA LYS A 60 9.12 1.36 -16.25
C LYS A 60 7.98 1.10 -15.28
N ASP A 61 7.34 -0.05 -15.44
CA ASP A 61 6.43 -0.55 -14.41
C ASP A 61 7.23 -0.84 -13.13
N PRO A 62 6.82 -0.34 -11.95
CA PRO A 62 7.43 -0.67 -10.67
C PRO A 62 7.66 -2.18 -10.46
N LYS A 63 6.79 -3.02 -11.02
CA LYS A 63 6.87 -4.49 -10.92
C LYS A 63 7.97 -5.11 -11.77
N ASN A 64 8.54 -4.36 -12.72
CA ASN A 64 9.56 -4.80 -13.67
C ASN A 64 10.93 -4.15 -13.41
N LEU A 65 11.10 -3.49 -12.27
CA LEU A 65 12.38 -2.94 -11.87
C LEU A 65 13.35 -4.06 -11.49
N SER A 66 14.60 -3.94 -11.93
CA SER A 66 15.69 -4.79 -11.45
C SER A 66 15.96 -4.56 -9.95
N PRO A 67 16.60 -5.52 -9.24
CA PRO A 67 16.93 -5.35 -7.83
C PRO A 67 17.73 -4.07 -7.52
N ASP A 68 18.68 -3.70 -8.39
CA ASP A 68 19.47 -2.47 -8.25
C ASP A 68 18.63 -1.19 -8.41
N GLU A 69 17.60 -1.24 -9.24
CA GLU A 69 16.66 -0.13 -9.44
C GLU A 69 15.69 -0.01 -8.28
N GLN A 70 15.18 -1.14 -7.77
CA GLN A 70 14.37 -1.15 -6.55
C GLN A 70 15.15 -0.56 -5.37
N MET A 71 16.43 -0.93 -5.24
CA MET A 71 17.28 -0.41 -4.18
C MET A 71 17.58 1.08 -4.34
N ARG A 72 17.76 1.58 -5.58
CA ARG A 72 17.88 3.02 -5.83
C ARG A 72 16.60 3.79 -5.49
N VAL A 73 15.44 3.27 -5.88
CA VAL A 73 14.14 3.88 -5.54
C VAL A 73 13.96 3.91 -4.02
N ALA A 74 14.23 2.79 -3.33
CA ALA A 74 14.13 2.73 -1.88
C ALA A 74 15.09 3.70 -1.18
N ALA A 75 16.35 3.79 -1.64
CA ALA A 75 17.31 4.75 -1.09
C ALA A 75 16.91 6.21 -1.35
N GLY A 76 16.28 6.49 -2.50
CA GLY A 76 15.77 7.81 -2.85
C GLY A 76 14.51 8.23 -2.10
N MET A 77 13.80 7.30 -1.47
CA MET A 77 12.60 7.59 -0.68
C MET A 77 12.91 8.17 0.71
N GLY A 78 14.10 7.91 1.27
CA GLY A 78 14.48 8.41 2.58
C GLY A 78 13.44 8.11 3.65
N SER A 79 12.99 9.14 4.39
CA SER A 79 11.96 9.02 5.44
C SER A 79 10.58 8.59 4.94
N ALA A 80 10.30 8.70 3.64
CA ALA A 80 9.05 8.23 3.05
C ALA A 80 8.93 6.70 3.06
N PHE A 81 10.06 5.99 3.20
CA PHE A 81 10.08 4.54 3.28
C PHE A 81 9.38 4.03 4.55
N ASP A 82 9.64 4.66 5.70
CA ASP A 82 9.02 4.30 6.98
C ASP A 82 7.48 4.45 6.91
N ASP A 83 7.01 5.53 6.29
CA ASP A 83 5.57 5.76 6.07
C ASP A 83 4.95 4.72 5.13
N LEU A 84 5.69 4.28 4.10
CA LEU A 84 5.25 3.22 3.19
C LEU A 84 5.13 1.86 3.90
N GLU A 85 6.11 1.49 4.71
CA GLU A 85 6.04 0.26 5.52
C GLU A 85 4.87 0.32 6.49
N ALA A 86 4.70 1.44 7.19
CA ALA A 86 3.58 1.64 8.10
C ALA A 86 2.21 1.55 7.40
N ILE A 87 2.09 2.08 6.16
CA ILE A 87 0.89 1.92 5.34
C ILE A 87 0.65 0.44 5.02
N GLN A 88 1.66 -0.30 4.60
CA GLN A 88 1.53 -1.72 4.28
C GLN A 88 1.08 -2.55 5.48
N ASP A 89 1.64 -2.28 6.66
CA ASP A 89 1.26 -2.99 7.89
C ASP A 89 -0.18 -2.66 8.30
N LEU A 90 -0.60 -1.40 8.17
CA LEU A 90 -1.99 -1.02 8.40
C LEU A 90 -2.95 -1.66 7.39
N LEU A 91 -2.55 -1.85 6.13
CA LEU A 91 -3.33 -2.58 5.14
C LEU A 91 -3.51 -4.05 5.54
N VAL A 92 -2.46 -4.69 6.04
CA VAL A 92 -2.54 -6.07 6.55
C VAL A 92 -3.49 -6.15 7.74
N VAL A 93 -3.33 -5.29 8.75
CA VAL A 93 -4.21 -5.25 9.93
C VAL A 93 -5.67 -4.96 9.54
N ALA A 94 -5.89 -4.10 8.54
CA ALA A 94 -7.22 -3.76 8.06
C ALA A 94 -7.91 -4.92 7.33
N ALA A 95 -7.17 -5.62 6.47
CA ALA A 95 -7.70 -6.66 5.59
C ALA A 95 -7.76 -8.04 6.24
N VAL A 96 -6.80 -8.41 7.09
CA VAL A 96 -6.76 -9.74 7.71
C VAL A 96 -7.80 -9.83 8.83
N ARG A 97 -8.72 -10.78 8.71
CA ARG A 97 -9.72 -11.12 9.74
C ARG A 97 -9.23 -12.19 10.71
N GLY A 98 -8.40 -13.10 10.22
CA GLY A 98 -7.88 -14.24 10.97
C GLY A 98 -6.70 -14.86 10.24
N TRP A 99 -5.84 -15.58 10.96
CA TRP A 99 -4.74 -16.35 10.37
C TRP A 99 -4.42 -17.56 11.23
N SER A 100 -3.59 -18.47 10.73
CA SER A 100 -3.16 -19.67 11.45
C SER A 100 -2.10 -19.43 12.55
N PHE A 101 -1.67 -18.18 12.75
CA PHE A 101 -0.68 -17.83 13.78
C PHE A 101 -1.38 -17.51 15.11
N ASP A 102 -1.94 -18.53 15.77
CA ASP A 102 -2.80 -18.38 16.96
C ASP A 102 -2.15 -17.58 18.12
N ALA A 103 -0.82 -17.64 18.23
CA ALA A 103 -0.05 -16.92 19.25
C ALA A 103 0.25 -15.46 18.90
N VAL A 104 0.02 -15.05 17.65
CA VAL A 104 0.39 -13.73 17.13
C VAL A 104 -0.88 -12.91 16.89
N PRO A 105 -1.10 -11.79 17.60
CA PRO A 105 -2.28 -10.97 17.40
C PRO A 105 -2.20 -10.21 16.06
N ILE A 106 -3.36 -9.96 15.43
CA ILE A 106 -3.44 -9.12 14.22
C ILE A 106 -3.35 -7.65 14.64
N THR A 107 -2.12 -7.20 14.90
CA THR A 107 -1.75 -5.82 15.24
C THR A 107 -0.46 -5.47 14.52
N VAL A 108 -0.12 -4.17 14.44
CA VAL A 108 1.15 -3.75 13.82
C VAL A 108 2.35 -4.39 14.53
N ASP A 109 2.35 -4.41 15.86
CA ASP A 109 3.42 -5.06 16.64
C ASP A 109 3.47 -6.57 16.39
N GLY A 110 2.31 -7.25 16.32
CA GLY A 110 2.25 -8.69 16.08
C GLY A 110 2.78 -9.08 14.69
N LEU A 111 2.68 -8.20 13.69
CA LEU A 111 3.27 -8.47 12.37
C LEU A 111 4.78 -8.68 12.43
N LEU A 112 5.47 -8.04 13.38
CA LEU A 112 6.91 -8.17 13.56
C LEU A 112 7.34 -9.54 14.10
N ASP A 113 6.40 -10.30 14.69
CA ASP A 113 6.62 -11.65 15.19
C ASP A 113 6.35 -12.73 14.14
N LEU A 114 5.90 -12.35 12.93
CA LEU A 114 5.65 -13.30 11.84
C LEU A 114 6.96 -13.75 11.16
N PRO A 115 7.00 -14.97 10.60
CA PRO A 115 8.04 -15.35 9.68
C PRO A 115 8.08 -14.35 8.50
N GLY A 116 9.26 -13.84 8.16
CA GLY A 116 9.41 -12.80 7.12
C GLY A 116 8.71 -13.15 5.79
N GLN A 117 8.86 -14.40 5.32
CA GLN A 117 8.20 -14.86 4.08
C GLN A 117 6.66 -14.84 4.17
N ALA A 118 6.09 -15.03 5.36
CA ALA A 118 4.65 -14.95 5.57
C ALA A 118 4.17 -13.49 5.56
N LEU A 119 4.93 -12.58 6.18
CA LEU A 119 4.65 -11.14 6.13
C LEU A 119 4.75 -10.60 4.70
N ASP A 120 5.78 -10.99 3.94
CA ASP A 120 5.94 -10.61 2.54
C ASP A 120 4.76 -11.08 1.69
N ALA A 121 4.33 -12.33 1.88
CA ALA A 121 3.17 -12.88 1.19
C ALA A 121 1.87 -12.15 1.56
N LEU A 122 1.70 -11.75 2.83
CA LEU A 122 0.57 -10.94 3.29
C LEU A 122 0.58 -9.56 2.64
N ARG A 123 1.70 -8.84 2.69
CA ARG A 123 1.87 -7.51 2.08
C ARG A 123 1.56 -7.55 0.58
N ALA A 124 2.06 -8.56 -0.13
CA ALA A 124 1.75 -8.77 -1.54
C ALA A 124 0.25 -9.05 -1.78
N ALA A 125 -0.40 -9.84 -0.92
CA ALA A 125 -1.81 -10.19 -1.05
C ALA A 125 -2.75 -9.00 -0.77
N VAL A 126 -2.37 -8.09 0.15
CA VAL A 126 -3.20 -6.93 0.49
C VAL A 126 -2.92 -5.69 -0.37
N ALA A 127 -1.87 -5.70 -1.20
CA ALA A 127 -1.55 -4.58 -2.09
C ALA A 127 -2.75 -4.06 -2.93
N PRO A 128 -3.66 -4.90 -3.48
CA PRO A 128 -4.84 -4.42 -4.20
C PRO A 128 -5.83 -3.61 -3.34
N TYR A 129 -5.81 -3.76 -2.01
CA TYR A 129 -6.65 -2.97 -1.10
C TYR A 129 -6.22 -1.51 -1.03
N GLN A 130 -4.99 -1.17 -1.42
CA GLN A 130 -4.48 0.18 -1.33
C GLN A 130 -5.35 1.17 -2.12
N GLY A 131 -5.73 0.84 -3.36
CA GLY A 131 -6.62 1.70 -4.15
C GLY A 131 -8.02 1.84 -3.56
N ALA A 132 -8.58 0.75 -3.01
CA ALA A 132 -9.93 0.77 -2.43
C ALA A 132 -10.00 1.56 -1.12
N LEU A 133 -8.94 1.52 -0.31
CA LEU A 133 -8.89 2.14 1.01
C LEU A 133 -8.35 3.57 0.96
N ASN A 134 -7.54 3.87 -0.05
CA ASN A 134 -6.88 5.15 -0.24
C ASN A 134 -7.08 5.71 -1.67
N PRO A 135 -8.25 6.32 -1.93
CA PRO A 135 -8.56 6.92 -3.23
C PRO A 135 -7.62 8.07 -3.61
N ASN A 136 -7.03 8.75 -2.61
CA ASN A 136 -6.15 9.91 -2.82
C ASN A 136 -4.85 9.58 -3.57
N LEU A 137 -4.44 8.30 -3.64
CA LEU A 137 -3.27 7.86 -4.42
C LEU A 137 -3.65 7.19 -5.76
N THR A 138 -4.95 6.98 -6.02
CA THR A 138 -5.44 6.28 -7.22
C THR A 138 -6.14 7.19 -8.21
N GLU A 139 -6.57 8.38 -7.81
CA GLU A 139 -6.94 9.43 -8.76
C GLU A 139 -5.65 10.07 -9.31
N PRO A 140 -5.40 10.01 -10.64
CA PRO A 140 -4.48 10.96 -11.24
C PRO A 140 -5.02 12.34 -10.88
N SER A 141 -4.18 13.22 -10.31
CA SER A 141 -4.53 14.63 -10.11
C SER A 141 -5.36 15.15 -11.28
N PRO A 142 -6.56 15.70 -11.05
CA PRO A 142 -7.39 16.19 -12.15
C PRO A 142 -6.67 17.33 -12.88
N ASP A 143 -6.40 17.07 -14.15
CA ASP A 143 -6.31 17.96 -15.32
C ASP A 143 -5.25 19.11 -15.35
N PRO A 144 -4.20 19.02 -16.20
CA PRO A 144 -3.32 20.15 -16.51
C PRO A 144 -3.93 21.21 -17.46
N ALA A 145 -5.22 21.13 -17.81
CA ALA A 145 -5.88 22.12 -18.65
C ALA A 145 -6.88 22.98 -17.86
N SER A 146 -6.39 23.89 -17.01
CA SER A 146 -7.15 25.10 -16.65
C SER A 146 -6.57 26.29 -17.41
N PRO A 147 -7.11 26.67 -18.58
CA PRO A 147 -6.75 27.93 -19.19
C PRO A 147 -7.42 29.03 -18.36
N THR A 148 -6.71 29.56 -17.36
CA THR A 148 -7.00 30.90 -16.86
C THR A 148 -6.55 31.89 -17.93
N GLU A 149 -7.35 32.04 -18.99
CA GLU A 149 -7.29 33.25 -19.81
C GLU A 149 -7.86 34.42 -18.97
N PRO A 150 -7.16 35.56 -18.88
CA PRO A 150 -7.75 36.74 -18.25
C PRO A 150 -8.86 37.26 -19.16
N SER A 151 -10.10 37.22 -18.67
CA SER A 151 -11.22 37.87 -19.35
C SER A 151 -10.94 39.38 -19.40
N SER A 152 -10.56 39.87 -20.59
CA SER A 152 -10.58 41.29 -20.94
C SER A 152 -11.79 41.52 -21.84
N ALA A 153 -12.82 42.14 -21.28
CA ALA A 153 -13.89 42.82 -22.01
C ALA A 153 -14.20 44.12 -21.27
#